data_AF-A0A838TVM9-F1
#
_entry.id   AF-A0A838TVM9-F1
#
_cell.length_a   1.000
_cell.length_b   1.000
_cell.length_c   1.000
_cell.angle_alpha   90.00
_cell.angle_beta   90.00
_cell.angle_gamma   90.00
#
_symmetry.space_group_name_H-M   'P 1'
#
loop_
_entity.id
_entity.type
_entity.pdbx_description
1 polymer ?
#
loop_
_entity_poly.entity_id
_entity_poly.type
_entity_poly.pdbx_seq_one_letter_code
_entity_poly.pdbx_strand_id
1 'polypeptide(L)'
;MSDMHYPKPFPFPFLDADKEIVAAAKAHKLEEWVQKFLLNEGNHGLATALRTETALMVDLIEIPLSLLNKIEGPEPVQKRETLDVWEERVSGLTLMIAEGYKPPPLIVTDFWKPFEIVDGNHRHEAMLRNKIEKYPTIFFVKNEESVKILTPFKS
;
A
#
# COMPACT_ATOMS: atom_id res chain seq x y z
N MET A 1 14.09 0.59 35.86
CA MET A 1 14.04 1.31 34.58
C MET A 1 14.52 0.32 33.54
N SER A 2 13.60 -0.39 32.88
CA SER A 2 13.95 -1.36 31.85
C SER A 2 14.21 -0.59 30.56
N ASP A 3 15.45 -0.65 30.06
CA ASP A 3 15.76 -0.25 28.70
C ASP A 3 14.94 -1.13 27.75
N MET A 4 13.85 -0.57 27.23
CA MET A 4 13.20 -1.12 26.05
C MET A 4 14.19 -0.96 24.91
N HIS A 5 14.86 -2.06 24.57
CA HIS A 5 15.57 -2.19 23.31
C HIS A 5 14.50 -2.19 22.22
N TYR A 6 14.10 -0.99 21.78
CA TYR A 6 13.27 -0.84 20.60
C TYR A 6 14.06 -1.45 19.43
N PRO A 7 13.43 -2.33 18.62
CA PRO A 7 14.05 -2.74 17.38
C PRO A 7 14.42 -1.46 16.63
N LYS A 8 15.69 -1.34 16.23
CA LYS A 8 16.11 -0.23 15.36
C LYS A 8 15.09 -0.14 14.23
N PRO A 9 14.57 1.06 13.91
CA PRO A 9 13.64 1.19 12.79
C PRO A 9 14.32 0.51 11.59
N PHE A 10 13.61 -0.44 10.97
CA PHE A 10 14.05 -0.99 9.70
C PHE A 10 14.43 0.21 8.83
N PRO A 11 15.64 0.26 8.23
CA PRO A 11 16.05 1.40 7.44
C PRO A 11 15.15 1.45 6.20
N PHE A 12 14.01 2.12 6.32
CA PHE A 12 13.10 2.35 5.22
C PHE A 12 13.74 3.43 4.34
N PRO A 13 14.05 3.12 3.08
CA PRO A 13 14.73 4.08 2.20
C PRO A 13 13.85 5.27 1.77
N PHE A 14 12.63 5.40 2.30
CA PHE A 14 11.65 6.40 1.92
C PHE A 14 11.24 7.31 3.10
N LEU A 15 12.23 7.93 3.77
CA LEU A 15 11.96 9.09 4.63
C LEU A 15 11.26 10.16 3.77
N ASP A 16 10.12 10.70 4.19
CA ASP A 16 9.29 11.66 3.42
C ASP A 16 8.63 11.10 2.12
N ALA A 17 8.32 9.81 2.07
CA ALA A 17 7.58 9.19 0.95
C ALA A 17 6.29 9.96 0.56
N ASP A 18 5.65 10.61 1.54
CA ASP A 18 4.44 11.40 1.37
C ASP A 18 4.65 12.65 0.49
N LYS A 19 5.79 13.34 0.62
CA LYS A 19 6.10 14.51 -0.22
C LYS A 19 6.46 14.11 -1.64
N GLU A 20 7.29 13.08 -1.79
CA GLU A 20 7.72 12.60 -3.10
C GLU A 20 6.53 12.11 -3.93
N ILE A 21 5.61 11.39 -3.30
CA ILE A 21 4.48 10.82 -4.03
C ILE A 21 3.45 11.86 -4.43
N VAL A 22 3.21 12.87 -3.58
CA VAL A 22 2.33 14.00 -3.94
C VAL A 22 2.93 14.78 -5.11
N ALA A 23 4.26 14.96 -5.15
CA ALA A 23 4.93 15.57 -6.29
C ALA A 23 4.82 14.69 -7.55
N ALA A 24 4.97 13.37 -7.41
CA ALA A 24 4.81 12.43 -8.52
C ALA A 24 3.37 12.42 -9.07
N ALA A 25 2.35 12.46 -8.20
CA ALA A 25 0.94 12.61 -8.58
C ALA A 25 0.71 13.87 -9.42
N LYS A 26 1.17 15.03 -8.92
CA LYS A 26 1.02 16.33 -9.63
C LYS A 26 1.76 16.38 -10.96
N ALA A 27 2.87 15.64 -11.08
CA ALA A 27 3.67 15.58 -12.29
C ALA A 27 3.25 14.47 -13.28
N HIS A 28 2.18 13.71 -12.98
CA HIS A 28 1.78 12.51 -13.74
C HIS A 28 2.90 11.46 -13.86
N LYS A 29 3.68 11.28 -12.78
CA LYS A 29 4.83 10.36 -12.69
C LYS A 29 4.65 9.26 -11.64
N LEU A 30 3.41 8.96 -11.26
CA LEU A 30 3.12 7.91 -10.28
C LEU A 30 3.60 6.53 -10.74
N GLU A 31 3.46 6.21 -12.02
CA GLU A 31 3.96 4.94 -12.57
C GLU A 31 5.47 4.80 -12.39
N GLU A 32 6.24 5.84 -12.73
CA GLU A 32 7.70 5.85 -12.55
C GLU A 32 8.09 5.70 -11.07
N TRP A 33 7.36 6.38 -10.18
CA TRP A 33 7.57 6.29 -8.74
C TRP A 33 7.31 4.86 -8.24
N VAL A 34 6.20 4.24 -8.65
CA VAL A 34 5.83 2.87 -8.29
C VAL A 34 6.87 1.86 -8.80
N GLN A 35 7.33 2.02 -10.04
CA GLN A 35 8.37 1.16 -10.59
C GLN A 35 9.65 1.25 -9.76
N LYS A 36 10.12 2.45 -9.41
CA LYS A 36 11.30 2.62 -8.55
C LYS A 36 11.08 2.02 -7.16
N PHE A 37 9.92 2.27 -6.56
CA PHE A 37 9.55 1.74 -5.24
C PHE A 37 9.60 0.21 -5.23
N LEU A 38 8.87 -0.43 -6.14
CA LEU A 38 8.78 -1.90 -6.20
C LEU A 38 10.11 -2.56 -6.53
N LEU A 39 10.92 -1.98 -7.42
CA LEU A 39 12.24 -2.51 -7.73
C LEU A 39 13.19 -2.41 -6.53
N ASN A 40 13.08 -1.37 -5.72
CA ASN A 40 13.90 -1.20 -4.51
C ASN A 40 13.50 -2.18 -3.39
N GLU A 41 12.20 -2.46 -3.26
CA GLU A 41 11.66 -3.49 -2.36
C GLU A 41 11.86 -4.94 -2.89
N GLY A 42 12.44 -5.10 -4.09
CA GLY A 42 12.66 -6.41 -4.71
C GLY A 42 11.41 -7.06 -5.31
N ASN A 43 10.29 -6.34 -5.42
CA ASN A 43 9.03 -6.82 -5.97
C ASN A 43 9.00 -6.70 -7.52
N HIS A 44 9.99 -7.31 -8.18
CA HIS A 44 10.17 -7.26 -9.63
C HIS A 44 8.98 -7.86 -10.41
N GLY A 45 8.32 -8.87 -9.84
CA GLY A 45 7.15 -9.52 -10.44
C GLY A 45 5.98 -8.55 -10.57
N LEU A 46 5.63 -7.85 -9.48
CA LEU A 46 4.57 -6.86 -9.52
C LEU A 46 4.94 -5.67 -10.41
N ALA A 47 6.19 -5.18 -10.33
CA ALA A 47 6.67 -4.11 -11.20
C ALA A 47 6.50 -4.45 -12.69
N THR A 48 6.75 -5.71 -13.06
CA THR A 48 6.54 -6.21 -14.42
C THR A 48 5.07 -6.29 -14.77
N ALA A 49 4.23 -6.85 -13.89
CA ALA A 49 2.79 -6.97 -14.14
C ALA A 49 2.12 -5.60 -14.38
N LEU A 50 2.44 -4.60 -13.55
CA LEU A 50 1.88 -3.24 -13.65
C LEU A 50 2.28 -2.51 -14.94
N ARG A 51 3.41 -2.87 -15.56
CA ARG A 51 3.87 -2.29 -16.83
C ARG A 51 3.26 -2.98 -18.04
N THR A 52 2.92 -4.25 -17.93
CA THR A 52 2.36 -5.04 -19.04
C THR A 52 0.86 -4.75 -19.22
N GLU A 53 0.14 -4.55 -18.12
CA GLU A 53 -1.29 -4.21 -18.14
C GLU A 53 -1.49 -2.73 -18.47
N THR A 54 -2.50 -2.40 -19.27
CA THR A 54 -2.84 -1.01 -19.60
C THR A 54 -3.88 -0.48 -18.62
N ALA A 55 -3.50 0.48 -17.78
CA ALA A 55 -4.44 1.19 -16.92
C ALA A 55 -5.12 2.34 -17.70
N LEU A 56 -6.42 2.48 -17.52
CA LEU A 56 -7.18 3.69 -17.89
C LEU A 56 -6.86 4.87 -16.97
N MET A 57 -6.49 4.58 -15.72
CA MET A 57 -6.18 5.59 -14.72
C MET A 57 -5.07 5.09 -13.78
N VAL A 58 -4.07 5.95 -13.56
CA VAL A 58 -3.11 5.81 -12.46
C VAL A 58 -3.18 7.06 -11.60
N ASP A 59 -3.58 6.91 -10.33
CA ASP A 59 -3.82 8.07 -9.46
C ASP A 59 -3.56 7.77 -7.98
N LEU A 60 -3.25 8.83 -7.22
CA LEU A 60 -3.08 8.79 -5.77
C LEU A 60 -4.35 9.31 -5.11
N ILE A 61 -5.07 8.45 -4.40
CA ILE A 61 -6.38 8.76 -3.84
C ILE A 61 -6.38 8.44 -2.34
N GLU A 62 -6.89 9.36 -1.53
CA GLU A 62 -7.19 9.09 -0.12
C GLU A 62 -8.52 8.34 -0.02
N ILE A 63 -8.44 7.04 0.27
CA ILE A 63 -9.58 6.12 0.20
C ILE A 63 -9.88 5.49 1.56
N PRO A 64 -11.15 5.22 1.92
CA PRO A 64 -11.47 4.36 3.05
C PRO A 64 -10.85 2.97 2.90
N LEU A 65 -10.09 2.54 3.91
CA LEU A 65 -9.41 1.24 3.91
C LEU A 65 -10.38 0.06 3.83
N SER A 66 -11.63 0.26 4.26
CA SER A 66 -12.70 -0.74 4.21
C SER A 66 -13.18 -1.07 2.79
N LEU A 67 -12.82 -0.27 1.79
CA LEU A 67 -13.16 -0.52 0.38
C LEU A 67 -12.12 -1.38 -0.34
N LEU A 68 -11.00 -1.68 0.32
CA LEU A 68 -9.87 -2.39 -0.26
C LEU A 68 -9.90 -3.88 0.11
N ASN A 69 -9.49 -4.72 -0.83
CA ASN A 69 -9.50 -6.17 -0.67
C ASN A 69 -8.08 -6.70 -0.47
N LYS A 70 -7.84 -7.35 0.69
CA LYS A 70 -6.58 -8.04 0.94
C LYS A 70 -6.44 -9.27 0.03
N ILE A 71 -5.23 -9.50 -0.46
CA ILE A 71 -4.87 -10.74 -1.18
C ILE A 71 -3.84 -11.58 -0.43
N GLU A 72 -3.23 -11.02 0.61
CA GLU A 72 -2.24 -11.67 1.48
C GLU A 72 -2.64 -11.53 2.95
N GLY A 73 -2.56 -12.63 3.70
CA GLY A 73 -3.06 -12.71 5.07
C GLY A 73 -3.17 -14.15 5.60
N PRO A 74 -3.40 -14.33 6.92
CA PRO A 74 -3.63 -15.63 7.56
C PRO A 74 -5.03 -16.19 7.29
N GLU A 75 -5.98 -15.33 6.93
CA GLU A 75 -7.32 -15.70 6.52
C GLU A 75 -7.33 -16.42 5.15
N PRO A 76 -8.48 -16.98 4.72
CA PRO A 76 -8.64 -17.56 3.39
C PRO A 76 -8.53 -16.55 2.22
N VAL A 77 -7.32 -16.08 1.92
CA VAL A 77 -6.97 -15.21 0.78
C VAL A 77 -6.04 -15.92 -0.22
N GLN A 78 -5.70 -15.26 -1.32
CA GLN A 78 -4.93 -15.83 -2.44
C GLN A 78 -3.52 -16.26 -2.01
N LYS A 79 -2.81 -15.41 -1.28
CA LYS A 79 -1.46 -15.67 -0.77
C LYS A 79 -1.53 -15.84 0.74
N ARG A 80 -1.66 -17.08 1.19
CA ARG A 80 -1.73 -17.37 2.63
C ARG A 80 -0.37 -17.22 3.29
N GLU A 81 -0.37 -16.58 4.45
CA GLU A 81 0.77 -16.54 5.36
C GLU A 81 0.40 -17.24 6.68
N THR A 82 1.39 -17.82 7.38
CA THR A 82 1.13 -18.36 8.72
C THR A 82 0.80 -17.23 9.67
N LEU A 83 -0.11 -17.47 10.62
CA LEU A 83 -0.50 -16.46 11.62
C LEU A 83 0.71 -15.87 12.35
N ASP A 84 1.70 -16.68 12.76
CA ASP A 84 2.85 -16.18 13.52
C ASP A 84 3.69 -15.16 12.73
N VAL A 85 4.01 -15.46 11.46
CA VAL A 85 4.75 -14.54 10.57
C VAL A 85 3.95 -13.27 10.29
N TRP A 86 2.64 -13.40 10.08
CA TRP A 86 1.75 -12.27 9.88
C TRP A 86 1.74 -11.34 11.09
N GLU A 87 1.56 -11.91 12.28
CA GLU A 87 1.51 -11.17 13.54
C GLU A 87 2.84 -10.49 13.87
N GLU A 88 3.98 -11.14 13.60
CA GLU A 88 5.31 -10.55 13.78
C GLU A 88 5.44 -9.25 12.97
N ARG A 89 5.10 -9.29 11.68
CA ARG A 89 5.21 -8.14 10.77
C ARG A 89 4.19 -7.05 11.10
N VAL A 90 2.93 -7.43 11.28
CA VAL A 90 1.84 -6.48 11.55
C VAL A 90 2.04 -5.79 12.90
N SER A 91 2.48 -6.51 13.93
CA SER A 91 2.70 -5.91 15.26
C SER A 91 3.84 -4.90 15.23
N GLY A 92 4.94 -5.21 14.53
CA GLY A 92 6.04 -4.26 14.32
C GLY A 92 5.58 -2.99 13.60
N LEU A 93 4.85 -3.13 12.48
CA LEU A 93 4.27 -2.00 11.75
C LEU A 93 3.28 -1.21 12.60
N THR A 94 2.45 -1.90 13.39
CA THR A 94 1.43 -1.28 14.26
C THR A 94 2.11 -0.37 15.29
N LEU A 95 3.19 -0.83 15.92
CA LEU A 95 3.97 -0.05 16.89
C LEU A 95 4.62 1.17 16.22
N MET A 96 5.29 0.98 15.08
CA MET A 96 5.93 2.09 14.37
C MET A 96 4.91 3.17 13.97
N ILE A 97 3.75 2.78 13.45
CA ILE A 97 2.67 3.71 13.09
C ILE A 97 2.19 4.48 14.32
N ALA A 98 2.01 3.80 15.46
CA ALA A 98 1.64 4.45 16.72
C ALA A 98 2.69 5.47 17.20
N GLU A 99 3.97 5.25 16.86
CA GLU A 99 5.09 6.16 17.14
C GLU A 99 5.25 7.30 16.11
N GLY A 100 4.37 7.38 15.12
CA GLY A 100 4.33 8.46 14.13
C GLY A 100 4.97 8.13 12.79
N TYR A 101 5.38 6.87 12.57
CA TYR A 101 5.81 6.43 11.24
C TYR A 101 4.64 6.48 10.25
N LYS A 102 4.87 7.09 9.09
CA LYS A 102 3.94 7.08 7.97
C LYS A 102 4.42 6.10 6.92
N PRO A 103 3.79 4.91 6.79
CA PRO A 103 4.19 3.96 5.77
C PRO A 103 3.99 4.55 4.36
N PRO A 104 4.70 4.05 3.34
CA PRO A 104 4.39 4.41 1.96
C PRO A 104 2.92 4.09 1.65
N PRO A 105 2.34 4.66 0.58
CA PRO A 105 0.97 4.34 0.19
C PRO A 105 0.82 2.88 -0.23
N LEU A 106 -0.41 2.39 -0.15
CA LEU A 106 -0.78 1.08 -0.69
C LEU A 106 -0.77 1.15 -2.23
N ILE A 107 -0.53 0.02 -2.89
CA ILE A 107 -0.72 -0.11 -4.33
C ILE A 107 -1.89 -1.06 -4.55
N VAL A 108 -2.90 -0.56 -5.26
CA VAL A 108 -4.17 -1.25 -5.50
C VAL A 108 -4.46 -1.31 -6.98
N THR A 109 -5.00 -2.44 -7.44
CA THR A 109 -5.47 -2.58 -8.82
C THR A 109 -6.88 -3.15 -8.91
N ASP A 110 -7.46 -3.07 -10.10
CA ASP A 110 -8.66 -3.83 -10.47
C ASP A 110 -8.41 -4.80 -11.64
N PHE A 111 -7.15 -5.19 -11.82
CA PHE A 111 -6.73 -5.96 -13.00
C PHE A 111 -7.29 -7.40 -12.98
N TRP A 112 -7.48 -7.97 -11.79
CA TRP A 112 -7.99 -9.33 -11.62
C TRP A 112 -9.30 -9.34 -10.85
N LYS A 113 -9.37 -8.63 -9.72
CA LYS A 113 -10.63 -8.32 -9.01
C LYS A 113 -10.65 -6.87 -8.55
N PRO A 114 -11.83 -6.29 -8.28
CA PRO A 114 -11.95 -4.91 -7.86
C PRO A 114 -11.13 -4.63 -6.58
N PHE A 115 -10.32 -3.57 -6.64
CA PHE A 115 -9.61 -2.97 -5.49
C PHE A 115 -8.75 -3.94 -4.67
N GLU A 116 -8.03 -4.84 -5.33
CA GLU A 116 -7.06 -5.74 -4.68
C GLU A 116 -5.80 -4.98 -4.26
N ILE A 117 -5.39 -5.13 -3.01
CA ILE A 117 -4.14 -4.61 -2.46
C ILE A 117 -3.00 -5.51 -2.95
N VAL A 118 -2.36 -5.12 -4.04
CA VAL A 118 -1.25 -5.88 -4.63
C VAL A 118 0.07 -5.62 -3.93
N ASP A 119 0.18 -4.51 -3.19
CA ASP A 119 1.31 -4.22 -2.31
C ASP A 119 0.85 -3.47 -1.04
N GLY A 120 1.29 -3.95 0.12
CA GLY A 120 1.01 -3.32 1.41
C GLY A 120 -0.09 -3.98 2.26
N ASN A 121 -0.40 -5.28 2.09
CA ASN A 121 -1.39 -5.99 2.92
C ASN A 121 -1.10 -5.91 4.43
N HIS A 122 0.16 -6.09 4.87
CA HIS A 122 0.53 -5.93 6.29
C HIS A 122 0.38 -4.47 6.77
N ARG A 123 0.68 -3.49 5.90
CA ARG A 123 0.50 -2.06 6.22
C ARG A 123 -0.98 -1.73 6.39
N HIS A 124 -1.84 -2.24 5.50
CA HIS A 124 -3.29 -2.11 5.59
C HIS A 124 -3.81 -2.62 6.94
N GLU A 125 -3.42 -3.83 7.34
CA GLU A 125 -3.82 -4.40 8.62
C GLU A 125 -3.30 -3.58 9.81
N ALA A 126 -2.04 -3.18 9.80
CA ALA A 126 -1.45 -2.36 10.86
C ALA A 126 -2.13 -0.98 11.00
N MET A 127 -2.57 -0.38 9.88
CA MET A 127 -3.35 0.85 9.87
C MET A 127 -4.74 0.65 10.48
N LEU A 128 -5.44 -0.43 10.13
CA LEU A 128 -6.74 -0.77 10.74
C LEU A 128 -6.62 -0.96 12.26
N ARG A 129 -5.58 -1.64 12.74
CA ARG A 129 -5.31 -1.80 14.18
C ARG A 129 -5.04 -0.47 14.90
N ASN A 130 -4.49 0.51 14.17
CA ASN A 130 -4.30 1.89 14.64
C ASN A 130 -5.53 2.80 14.43
N LYS A 131 -6.69 2.25 14.03
CA LYS A 131 -7.93 3.00 13.78
C LYS A 131 -7.80 4.08 12.70
N ILE A 132 -6.88 3.90 11.75
CA ILE A 132 -6.79 4.74 10.57
C ILE A 132 -7.88 4.29 9.61
N GLU A 133 -8.81 5.19 9.28
CA GLU A 133 -9.96 4.87 8.42
C GLU A 133 -9.67 5.09 6.94
N LYS A 134 -8.86 6.09 6.62
CA LYS A 134 -8.50 6.46 5.25
C LYS A 134 -6.99 6.53 5.10
N TYR A 135 -6.50 6.20 3.90
CA TYR A 135 -5.08 6.31 3.62
C TYR A 135 -4.79 6.62 2.15
N PRO A 136 -3.72 7.38 1.84
CA PRO A 136 -3.24 7.55 0.48
C PRO A 136 -2.94 6.19 -0.16
N THR A 137 -3.52 5.95 -1.33
CA THR A 137 -3.40 4.70 -2.07
C THR A 137 -3.21 5.01 -3.55
N ILE A 138 -2.24 4.36 -4.17
CA ILE A 138 -2.01 4.46 -5.61
C ILE A 138 -2.87 3.40 -6.29
N PHE A 139 -3.73 3.83 -7.20
CA PHE A 139 -4.59 2.96 -7.96
C PHE A 139 -4.06 2.79 -9.38
N PHE A 140 -4.01 1.55 -9.88
CA PHE A 140 -3.91 1.23 -11.30
C PHE A 140 -5.24 0.61 -11.72
N VAL A 141 -6.00 1.32 -12.54
CA VAL A 141 -7.39 0.96 -12.84
C VAL A 141 -7.58 0.75 -14.32
N LYS A 142 -8.15 -0.39 -14.71
CA LYS A 142 -8.48 -0.73 -16.10
C LYS A 142 -9.97 -0.80 -16.40
N ASN A 143 -10.85 -0.86 -15.39
CA ASN A 143 -12.30 -0.91 -15.61
C ASN A 143 -12.94 0.47 -15.36
N GLU A 144 -13.81 0.91 -16.26
CA GLU A 144 -14.52 2.20 -16.12
C GLU A 144 -15.42 2.26 -14.88
N GLU A 145 -15.97 1.13 -14.44
CA GLU A 145 -16.79 1.06 -13.23
C GLU A 145 -15.97 1.43 -11.98
N SER A 146 -14.76 0.89 -11.87
CA SER A 146 -13.81 1.25 -10.81
C SER A 146 -13.45 2.74 -10.87
N VAL A 147 -13.26 3.31 -12.06
CA VAL A 147 -13.03 4.76 -12.22
C VAL A 147 -14.22 5.56 -11.68
N LYS A 148 -15.45 5.17 -11.99
CA LYS A 148 -16.68 5.83 -11.48
C LYS A 148 -16.78 5.76 -9.96
N ILE A 149 -16.46 4.61 -9.37
CA ILE A 149 -16.43 4.43 -7.90
C ILE A 149 -15.38 5.32 -7.25
N LEU A 150 -14.21 5.50 -7.88
CA LEU A 150 -13.12 6.29 -7.33
C LEU A 150 -13.27 7.80 -7.55
N THR A 151 -14.04 8.21 -8.57
CA THR A 151 -14.23 9.62 -8.94
C THR A 151 -14.63 10.53 -7.76
N PRO A 152 -15.56 10.16 -6.86
CA PRO A 152 -15.95 10.99 -5.72
C PRO A 152 -14.83 11.22 -4.68
N PHE A 153 -13.76 10.42 -4.71
CA PHE A 153 -12.64 10.51 -3.77
C PHE A 153 -11.45 11.31 -4.32
N LYS A 154 -11.48 11.67 -5.60
CA LYS A 154 -10.43 12.48 -6.23
C LYS A 154 -10.56 13.92 -5.73
N SER A 155 -9.44 14.51 -5.31
CA SER A 155 -9.37 15.91 -4.84
C SER A 155 -9.17 16.90 -5.98
#